data_AF-A0A971N207-F1
#
_entry.id   AF-A0A971N207-F1
#
_cell.length_a   1.000
_cell.length_b   1.000
_cell.length_c   1.000
_cell.angle_alpha   90.00
_cell.angle_beta   90.00
_cell.angle_gamma   90.00
#
_symmetry.space_group_name_H-M   'P 1'
#
loop_
_entity.id
_entity.type
_entity.pdbx_description
1 polymer ?
#
loop_
_entity_poly.entity_id
_entity_poly.type
_entity_poly.pdbx_seq_one_letter_code
_entity_poly.pdbx_strand_id
1 'polypeptide(L)' 'MIVFTWLNNQFLKMQWLHELVTLLVTKVFGLDVNSRLGGSIHFFIYDVIKIFILLAVLIFGISYIQS' A
#
# COMPACT_ATOMS: atom_id res chain seq x y z
N MET A 1 -23.98 11.64 -2.15
CA MET A 1 -22.59 12.18 -2.21
C MET A 1 -21.60 11.06 -2.56
N ILE A 2 -21.63 10.55 -3.79
CA ILE A 2 -20.82 9.40 -4.24
C ILE A 2 -19.31 9.72 -4.24
N VAL A 3 -18.94 10.94 -4.60
CA VAL A 3 -17.54 11.39 -4.67
C VAL A 3 -16.86 11.38 -3.30
N PHE A 4 -17.56 11.80 -2.23
CA PHE A 4 -16.99 11.82 -0.88
C PHE A 4 -16.77 10.41 -0.32
N THR A 5 -17.69 9.48 -0.62
CA THR A 5 -17.54 8.07 -0.22
C THR A 5 -16.42 7.38 -0.99
N TRP A 6 -16.25 7.70 -2.27
CA TRP A 6 -15.13 7.22 -3.09
C TRP A 6 -13.79 7.77 -2.61
N LEU A 7 -13.70 9.07 -2.32
CA LEU A 7 -12.51 9.71 -1.78
C LEU A 7 -12.11 9.11 -0.43
N ASN A 8 -13.08 8.90 0.47
CA ASN A 8 -12.87 8.23 1.74
C ASN A 8 -12.34 6.79 1.54
N ASN A 9 -12.94 6.02 0.64
CA ASN A 9 -12.48 4.67 0.34
C ASN A 9 -11.08 4.62 -0.29
N GLN A 10 -10.74 5.56 -1.19
CA GLN A 10 -9.40 5.61 -1.79
C GLN A 10 -8.35 6.13 -0.81
N PHE A 11 -8.65 7.19 -0.07
CA PHE A 11 -7.68 7.90 0.76
C PHE A 11 -7.59 7.35 2.19
N LEU A 12 -8.72 7.11 2.86
CA LEU A 12 -8.73 6.62 4.25
C LEU A 12 -8.64 5.10 4.33
N LYS A 13 -9.30 4.35 3.44
CA LYS A 13 -9.16 2.88 3.41
C LYS A 13 -7.96 2.40 2.61
N MET A 14 -7.27 3.26 1.87
CA MET A 14 -6.09 2.90 1.07
C MET A 14 -6.35 1.67 0.18
N GLN A 15 -7.56 1.58 -0.40
CA GLN A 15 -7.95 0.40 -1.18
C GLN A 15 -7.01 0.14 -2.36
N TRP A 16 -6.49 1.21 -2.98
CA TRP A 16 -5.49 1.13 -4.04
C TRP A 16 -4.21 0.40 -3.59
N LEU A 17 -3.74 0.63 -2.36
CA LEU A 17 -2.54 0.00 -1.84
C LEU A 17 -2.81 -1.48 -1.56
N HIS A 18 -3.99 -1.80 -1.04
CA HIS A 18 -4.39 -3.18 -0.80
C HIS A 18 -4.52 -3.97 -2.11
N GLU A 19 -5.13 -3.41 -3.15
CA GLU A 19 -5.23 -4.03 -4.47
C GLU A 19 -3.86 -4.22 -5.12
N LEU A 20 -2.96 -3.24 -5.01
CA LEU A 20 -1.61 -3.32 -5.57
C LEU A 20 -0.80 -4.41 -4.88
N VAL A 21 -0.86 -4.50 -3.55
CA VAL A 21 -0.18 -5.57 -2.79
C VAL A 21 -0.80 -6.93 -3.09
N THR A 22 -2.13 -7.03 -3.17
CA THR A 22 -2.85 -8.26 -3.56
C THR A 22 -2.39 -8.74 -4.93
N LEU A 23 -2.31 -7.84 -5.91
CA LEU A 23 -1.88 -8.12 -7.28
C LEU A 23 -0.40 -8.54 -7.32
N LEU A 24 0.46 -7.91 -6.51
CA LEU A 24 1.87 -8.27 -6.41
C LEU A 24 2.03 -9.67 -5.78
N VAL A 25 1.31 -9.97 -4.69
CA VAL A 25 1.32 -11.29 -4.06
C VAL A 25 0.80 -12.38 -5.00
N THR A 26 -0.33 -12.15 -5.67
CA THR A 26 -0.89 -13.14 -6.60
C THR A 26 -0.07 -13.29 -7.87
N LYS A 27 0.46 -12.21 -8.48
CA LYS A 27 1.27 -12.32 -9.71
C LYS A 27 2.71 -12.77 -9.47
N VAL A 28 3.36 -12.33 -8.40
CA VAL A 28 4.79 -12.62 -8.15
C VAL A 28 4.96 -13.91 -7.35
N PHE A 29 4.13 -14.13 -6.34
CA PHE A 29 4.24 -15.31 -5.48
C PHE A 29 3.27 -16.43 -5.87
N GLY A 30 2.24 -16.17 -6.68
CA GLY A 30 1.28 -17.19 -7.11
C GLY A 30 0.49 -17.81 -5.95
N LEU A 31 0.51 -17.17 -4.77
CA LEU A 31 -0.05 -17.69 -3.53
C LEU A 31 -1.40 -17.04 -3.23
N ASP A 32 -2.36 -17.88 -2.84
CA ASP A 32 -3.70 -17.44 -2.46
C ASP A 32 -3.65 -16.63 -1.15
N VAL A 33 -4.21 -15.43 -1.18
CA VAL A 33 -4.16 -14.46 -0.07
C VAL A 33 -4.95 -14.94 1.15
N ASN A 34 -5.80 -15.97 1.00
CA ASN A 34 -6.58 -16.57 2.08
C ASN A 34 -5.79 -17.65 2.86
N SER A 35 -4.63 -18.06 2.36
CA SER A 35 -3.72 -18.94 3.09
C SER A 35 -3.01 -18.17 4.22
N ARG A 36 -2.76 -18.83 5.36
CA ARG A 36 -1.97 -18.26 6.47
C ARG A 36 -0.61 -17.71 5.99
N LEU A 37 -0.02 -18.34 4.98
CA LEU A 37 1.23 -17.88 4.37
C LEU A 37 1.00 -16.66 3.45
N GLY A 38 -0.07 -16.67 2.65
CA GLY A 38 -0.44 -15.55 1.78
C GLY A 38 -0.76 -14.28 2.57
N GLY A 39 -1.47 -14.40 3.69
CA GLY A 39 -1.78 -13.29 4.60
C GLY A 39 -0.54 -12.67 5.24
N SER A 40 0.42 -13.47 5.72
CA SER A 40 1.68 -12.96 6.27
C SER A 40 2.54 -12.26 5.22
N ILE A 41 2.63 -12.82 4.01
CA ILE A 41 3.38 -12.20 2.90
C ILE A 41 2.71 -10.89 2.47
N HIS A 42 1.37 -10.89 2.36
CA HIS A 42 0.61 -9.67 2.06
C HIS A 42 0.86 -8.60 3.13
N PHE A 43 0.79 -8.94 4.42
CA PHE A 43 1.07 -7.99 5.50
C PHE A 43 2.51 -7.47 5.45
N PHE A 44 3.49 -8.34 5.22
CA PHE A 44 4.90 -7.96 5.12
C PHE A 44 5.18 -7.02 3.94
N ILE A 45 4.70 -7.34 2.73
CA ILE A 45 4.87 -6.49 1.55
C ILE A 45 4.15 -5.15 1.74
N TYR A 46 2.95 -5.17 2.33
CA TYR A 46 2.22 -3.95 2.66
C TYR A 46 3.03 -3.04 3.59
N ASP A 47 3.66 -3.60 4.62
CA ASP A 47 4.47 -2.84 5.58
C ASP A 47 5.79 -2.32 4.97
N VAL A 48 6.47 -3.13 4.16
CA VAL A 48 7.69 -2.74 3.43
C VAL A 48 7.41 -1.57 2.48
N ILE A 49 6.36 -1.67 1.66
CA ILE A 49 5.98 -0.59 0.73
C ILE A 49 5.57 0.67 1.51
N LYS A 50 4.83 0.50 2.61
CA LYS A 50 4.37 1.62 3.45
C LYS A 50 5.55 2.39 4.05
N ILE A 51 6.53 1.70 4.64
CA ILE A 51 7.74 2.33 5.17
C ILE A 51 8.56 2.99 4.06
N PHE A 52 8.69 2.34 2.90
CA PHE A 52 9.43 2.90 1.77
C PHE A 52 8.83 4.23 1.28
N ILE A 53 7.50 4.28 1.12
CA ILE A 53 6.79 5.50 0.73
C ILE A 53 6.94 6.58 1.81
N LEU A 54 6.77 6.23 3.09
CA LEU A 54 6.95 7.18 4.20
C LEU A 54 8.35 7.81 4.20
N LEU A 55 9.38 6.99 4.03
CA LEU A 55 10.76 7.45 3.99
C LEU A 55 11.03 8.33 2.76
N ALA A 56 10.52 7.94 1.58
CA ALA A 56 10.63 8.74 0.37
C ALA A 56 9.98 10.12 0.56
N VAL A 57 8.73 10.17 1.03
CA VAL A 57 8.02 11.44 1.30
C VAL A 57 8.76 12.29 2.33
N LEU A 58 9.31 11.69 3.39
CA LEU A 58 10.09 12.41 4.39
C LEU A 58 11.34 13.05 3.77
N ILE A 59 12.13 12.27 3.03
CA ILE A 59 13.38 12.75 2.41
C ILE A 59 13.08 13.82 1.35
N PHE A 60 12.13 13.57 0.46
CA PHE A 60 11.72 14.53 -0.57
C PHE A 60 11.09 15.78 0.04
N GLY A 61 10.28 15.63 1.10
CA GLY A 61 9.66 16.76 1.80
C GLY A 61 10.69 17.67 2.45
N ILE A 62 11.67 17.10 3.15
CA ILE A 62 12.80 17.87 3.71
C ILE A 62 13.62 18.51 2.57
N SER A 63 13.92 17.77 1.51
CA SER A 63 14.65 18.29 0.35
C SER A 63 13.92 19.43 -0.36
N TYR A 64 12.59 19.42 -0.41
CA TYR A 64 11.79 20.48 -1.03
C TYR A 64 11.78 21.74 -0.18
N ILE A 65 11.76 21.62 1.16
CA ILE A 65 11.81 22.76 2.07
C ILE A 65 13.21 23.40 2.12
N GLN A 66 14.25 22.59 1.90
CA GLN A 66 15.64 23.04 1.96
C GLN A 66 16.16 23.62 0.63
N SER A 67 15.53 23.32 -0.51
CA SER A 67 15.85 23.90 -1.82
C SER A 67 15.25 25.29 -2.01
#